data_AF-A0ABD5PYV9-F1
#
_entry.id   AF-A0ABD5PYV9-F1
#
_cell.length_a   1.000
_cell.length_b   1.000
_cell.length_c   1.000
_cell.angle_alpha   90.00
_cell.angle_beta   90.00
_cell.angle_gamma   90.00
#
_symmetry.space_group_name_H-M   'P 1'
#
loop_
_entity.id
_entity.type
_entity.pdbx_description
1 polymer ?
#
loop_
_entity_poly.entity_id
_entity_poly.type
_entity_poly.pdbx_seq_one_letter_code
_entity_poly.pdbx_strand_id
1 'polypeptide(L)'
;MDSVTESSEDRSAAKRTIFGTIVHLLGLVFGILGVGVVYLLSDAAFTKTNARNALNWQIFVLVVGALLGVMAFGLKMVSDWFVILAALGTLLLVVLNTVFCLVAAVKALRGQEWRYPFTPDIL
;
A
#
# COMPACT_ATOMS: atom_id res chain seq x y z
N MET A 1 14.61 -37.87 9.94
CA MET A 1 13.87 -36.79 10.63
C MET A 1 13.62 -35.67 9.61
N ASP A 2 13.15 -36.02 8.40
CA ASP A 2 13.58 -35.27 7.20
C ASP A 2 12.42 -34.74 6.35
N SER A 3 11.28 -35.44 6.26
CA SER A 3 10.14 -34.96 5.48
C SER A 3 9.16 -34.06 6.25
N VAL A 4 8.98 -34.32 7.54
CA VAL A 4 8.03 -33.58 8.39
C VAL A 4 8.55 -32.17 8.69
N THR A 5 9.84 -32.05 8.99
CA THR A 5 10.53 -30.78 9.25
C THR A 5 10.50 -29.88 8.02
N GLU A 6 10.88 -30.40 6.85
CA GLU A 6 10.84 -29.70 5.56
C GLU A 6 9.42 -29.19 5.22
N SER A 7 8.40 -30.05 5.37
CA SER A 7 7.01 -29.65 5.14
C SER A 7 6.50 -28.56 6.10
N SER A 8 7.05 -28.48 7.32
CA SER A 8 6.68 -27.49 8.32
C SER A 8 7.31 -26.12 8.02
N GLU A 9 8.55 -26.12 7.53
CA GLU A 9 9.29 -24.92 7.14
C GLU A 9 8.68 -24.27 5.90
N ASP A 10 8.33 -25.06 4.89
CA ASP A 10 7.62 -24.60 3.69
C ASP A 10 6.28 -23.95 4.03
N ARG A 11 5.51 -24.56 4.94
CA ARG A 11 4.23 -24.00 5.38
C ARG A 11 4.41 -22.68 6.12
N SER A 12 5.45 -22.57 6.95
CA SER A 12 5.78 -21.33 7.66
C SER A 12 6.21 -20.23 6.68
N ALA A 13 7.05 -20.56 5.70
CA ALA A 13 7.49 -19.64 4.66
C ALA A 13 6.32 -19.15 3.80
N ALA A 14 5.45 -20.07 3.35
CA ALA A 14 4.24 -19.73 2.60
C ALA A 14 3.28 -18.85 3.41
N LYS A 15 3.05 -19.17 4.68
CA LYS A 15 2.22 -18.35 5.58
C LYS A 15 2.77 -16.92 5.67
N ARG A 16 4.09 -16.78 5.85
CA ARG A 16 4.76 -15.48 5.93
C ARG A 16 4.57 -14.65 4.65
N THR A 17 4.77 -15.23 3.47
CA THR A 17 4.60 -14.50 2.21
C THR A 17 3.14 -14.13 1.94
N ILE A 18 2.20 -15.04 2.22
CA ILE A 18 0.75 -14.79 2.08
C ILE A 18 0.32 -13.58 2.92
N PHE A 19 0.71 -13.51 4.19
CA PHE A 19 0.35 -12.36 5.03
C PHE A 19 0.96 -11.05 4.52
N GLY A 20 2.21 -11.06 4.08
CA GLY A 20 2.84 -9.90 3.44
C GLY A 20 2.08 -9.43 2.19
N THR A 21 1.61 -10.37 1.36
CA THR A 21 0.82 -10.06 0.16
C THR A 21 -0.53 -9.45 0.48
N ILE A 22 -1.26 -10.04 1.44
CA ILE A 22 -2.61 -9.59 1.84
C ILE A 22 -2.58 -8.13 2.31
N VAL A 23 -1.51 -7.70 2.99
CA VAL A 23 -1.33 -6.31 3.42
C VAL A 23 -1.55 -5.32 2.27
N HIS A 24 -0.95 -5.57 1.11
CA HIS A 24 -1.02 -4.66 -0.03
C HIS A 24 -2.41 -4.66 -0.69
N LEU A 25 -3.09 -5.80 -0.68
CA LEU A 25 -4.47 -5.91 -1.17
C LEU A 25 -5.45 -5.20 -0.21
N LEU A 26 -5.24 -5.33 1.09
CA LEU A 26 -5.99 -4.56 2.10
C LEU A 26 -5.76 -3.06 1.94
N GLY A 27 -4.54 -2.63 1.67
CA GLY A 27 -4.25 -1.23 1.37
C GLY A 27 -4.92 -0.74 0.10
N LEU A 28 -4.97 -1.56 -0.95
CA LEU A 28 -5.65 -1.19 -2.18
C LEU A 28 -7.17 -0.97 -1.98
N VAL A 29 -7.83 -1.82 -1.20
CA VAL A 29 -9.29 -1.79 -1.02
C VAL A 29 -9.74 -0.89 0.12
N PHE A 30 -9.04 -0.91 1.24
CA PHE A 30 -9.44 -0.26 2.50
C PHE A 30 -8.51 0.89 2.92
N GLY A 31 -7.47 1.18 2.14
CA GLY A 31 -6.54 2.27 2.41
C GLY A 31 -5.83 2.15 3.76
N ILE A 32 -5.68 3.28 4.43
CA ILE A 32 -5.04 3.41 5.74
C ILE A 32 -5.69 2.49 6.78
N LEU A 33 -7.03 2.35 6.77
CA LEU A 33 -7.73 1.55 7.78
C LEU A 33 -7.38 0.06 7.67
N GLY A 34 -7.33 -0.47 6.43
CA GLY A 34 -6.97 -1.87 6.21
C GLY A 34 -5.54 -2.19 6.63
N VAL A 35 -4.59 -1.34 6.25
CA VAL A 35 -3.17 -1.57 6.54
C VAL A 35 -2.82 -1.24 7.98
N GLY A 36 -3.41 -0.19 8.55
CA GLY A 36 -3.15 0.28 9.91
C GLY A 36 -3.42 -0.79 10.95
N VAL A 37 -4.52 -1.55 10.81
CA VAL A 37 -4.82 -2.68 11.69
C VAL A 37 -3.72 -3.73 11.63
N VAL A 38 -3.25 -4.10 10.43
CA VAL A 38 -2.17 -5.10 10.29
C VAL A 38 -0.86 -4.59 10.88
N TYR A 39 -0.51 -3.33 10.64
CA TYR A 39 0.73 -2.72 11.14
C TYR A 39 0.79 -2.70 12.67
N LEU A 40 -0.34 -2.36 13.32
CA LEU A 40 -0.43 -2.27 14.78
C LEU A 40 -0.41 -3.65 15.45
N LEU A 41 -1.07 -4.64 14.86
CA LEU A 41 -1.28 -5.95 15.48
C LEU A 41 -0.25 -7.01 15.09
N SER A 42 0.52 -6.81 14.03
CA SER A 42 1.49 -7.81 13.57
C SER A 42 2.78 -7.78 14.39
N ASP A 43 3.17 -8.93 14.93
CA ASP A 43 4.49 -9.17 15.54
C ASP A 43 5.48 -9.82 14.56
N ALA A 44 5.00 -10.39 13.46
CA ALA A 44 5.86 -10.99 12.43
C ALA A 44 6.60 -9.89 11.66
N ALA A 45 7.93 -9.86 11.75
CA ALA A 45 8.77 -8.82 11.17
C ALA A 45 8.46 -8.56 9.68
N PHE A 46 8.42 -9.61 8.85
CA PHE A 46 8.13 -9.48 7.41
C PHE A 46 6.75 -8.86 7.13
N THR A 47 5.71 -9.32 7.83
CA THR A 47 4.35 -8.76 7.68
C THR A 47 4.31 -7.31 8.17
N LYS A 48 4.98 -7.01 9.27
CA LYS A 48 5.04 -5.67 9.86
C LYS A 48 5.79 -4.67 8.97
N THR A 49 6.88 -5.08 8.32
CA THR A 49 7.61 -4.25 7.36
C THR A 49 6.76 -3.96 6.11
N ASN A 50 6.09 -4.98 5.55
CA ASN A 50 5.18 -4.77 4.43
C ASN A 50 4.01 -3.86 4.82
N ALA A 51 3.48 -4.02 6.04
CA ALA A 51 2.43 -3.14 6.58
C ALA A 51 2.92 -1.70 6.76
N ARG A 52 4.14 -1.50 7.26
CA ARG A 52 4.75 -0.16 7.35
C ARG A 52 4.89 0.48 5.97
N ASN A 53 5.45 -0.23 5.00
CA ASN A 53 5.63 0.28 3.64
C ASN A 53 4.30 0.65 2.98
N ALA A 54 3.28 -0.22 3.11
CA ALA A 54 1.95 0.03 2.60
C ALA A 54 1.25 1.19 3.34
N LEU A 55 1.49 1.35 4.65
CA LEU A 55 0.86 2.41 5.44
C LEU A 55 1.45 3.78 5.07
N ASN A 56 2.78 3.87 4.92
CA ASN A 56 3.44 5.09 4.42
C ASN A 56 2.88 5.47 3.03
N TRP A 57 2.65 4.49 2.15
CA TRP A 57 2.05 4.73 0.83
C TRP A 57 0.60 5.21 0.93
N GLN A 58 -0.24 4.58 1.75
CA GLN A 58 -1.64 4.99 1.90
C GLN A 58 -1.78 6.37 2.55
N ILE A 59 -0.87 6.75 3.45
CA ILE A 59 -0.77 8.12 3.98
C ILE A 59 -0.42 9.10 2.85
N PHE A 60 0.58 8.78 2.02
CA PHE A 60 0.93 9.60 0.87
C PHE A 60 -0.25 9.78 -0.10
N VAL A 61 -0.95 8.70 -0.45
CA VAL A 61 -2.14 8.73 -1.31
C VAL A 61 -3.24 9.60 -0.70
N LEU A 62 -3.49 9.48 0.61
CA LEU A 62 -4.47 10.32 1.29
C LEU A 62 -4.12 11.81 1.20
N VAL A 63 -2.87 12.17 1.49
CA VAL A 63 -2.42 13.57 1.45
C VAL A 63 -2.51 14.14 0.04
N VAL A 64 -1.99 13.44 -0.97
CA VAL A 64 -2.06 13.90 -2.37
C VAL A 64 -3.51 13.96 -2.83
N GLY A 65 -4.34 12.98 -2.49
CA GLY A 65 -5.77 12.98 -2.80
C GLY A 65 -6.51 14.18 -2.18
N ALA A 66 -6.20 14.51 -0.92
CA ALA A 66 -6.77 15.68 -0.25
C ALA A 66 -6.35 16.99 -0.95
N LEU A 67 -5.08 17.13 -1.35
CA LEU A 67 -4.60 18.29 -2.09
C LEU A 67 -5.29 18.44 -3.46
N LEU A 68 -5.48 17.33 -4.18
CA LEU A 68 -6.23 17.32 -5.43
C LEU A 68 -7.70 17.70 -5.21
N GLY A 69 -8.32 17.25 -4.12
CA GLY A 69 -9.68 17.65 -3.73
C GLY A 69 -9.78 19.16 -3.44
N VAL A 70 -8.83 19.71 -2.68
CA VAL A 70 -8.76 21.16 -2.44
C VAL A 70 -8.56 21.93 -3.74
N MET A 71 -7.73 21.43 -4.66
CA MET A 71 -7.56 22.06 -5.98
C MET A 71 -8.86 22.00 -6.80
N ALA A 72 -9.57 20.87 -6.82
CA ALA A 72 -10.80 20.71 -7.58
C ALA A 72 -11.94 21.61 -7.06
N PHE A 73 -12.15 21.65 -5.74
CA PHE A 73 -13.32 22.30 -5.15
C PHE A 73 -13.01 23.68 -4.56
N GLY A 74 -11.84 23.83 -3.93
CA GLY A 74 -11.42 25.08 -3.28
C GLY A 74 -10.97 26.15 -4.26
N LEU A 75 -10.38 25.78 -5.40
CA LEU A 75 -9.91 26.73 -6.42
C LEU A 75 -10.85 26.88 -7.61
N LYS A 76 -12.01 26.20 -7.60
CA LYS A 76 -12.98 26.25 -8.69
C LYS A 76 -13.41 27.68 -9.04
N MET A 77 -13.61 28.54 -8.03
CA MET A 77 -14.04 29.93 -8.27
C MET A 77 -12.98 30.79 -8.98
N VAL A 78 -11.71 30.35 -8.98
CA VAL A 78 -10.62 31.02 -9.69
C VAL A 78 -10.61 30.63 -11.18
N SER A 79 -10.76 29.34 -11.48
CA SER A 79 -10.76 28.83 -12.86
C SER A 79 -11.25 27.37 -12.91
N ASP A 80 -12.05 27.03 -13.91
CA ASP A 80 -12.48 25.64 -14.15
C ASP A 80 -11.32 24.73 -14.58
N TRP A 81 -10.19 25.29 -15.04
CA TRP A 81 -8.99 24.51 -15.36
C TRP A 81 -8.45 23.73 -14.16
N PHE A 82 -8.62 24.24 -12.94
CA PHE A 82 -8.19 23.52 -11.73
C PHE A 82 -8.96 22.22 -11.51
N VAL A 83 -10.24 22.18 -11.89
CA VAL A 83 -11.07 20.97 -11.84
C VAL A 83 -10.52 19.92 -12.80
N ILE A 84 -10.20 20.33 -14.04
CA ILE A 84 -9.67 19.44 -15.07
C ILE A 84 -8.32 18.86 -14.65
N LEU A 85 -7.41 19.72 -14.17
CA LEU A 85 -6.10 19.31 -13.68
C LEU A 85 -6.21 18.37 -12.48
N ALA A 86 -7.13 18.64 -11.56
CA ALA A 86 -7.36 17.79 -10.41
C ALA A 86 -7.91 16.43 -10.82
N ALA A 87 -8.85 16.38 -11.76
CA ALA A 87 -9.40 15.13 -12.29
C ALA A 87 -8.32 14.27 -12.96
N LEU A 88 -7.45 14.87 -13.78
CA LEU A 88 -6.31 14.17 -14.40
C LEU A 88 -5.31 13.68 -13.34
N GLY A 89 -5.01 14.51 -12.33
CA GLY A 89 -4.16 14.13 -11.21
C GLY A 89 -4.73 12.98 -10.38
N THR A 90 -6.04 12.99 -10.11
CA THR A 90 -6.74 11.92 -9.39
C THR A 90 -6.72 10.62 -10.19
N LEU A 91 -6.97 10.68 -11.50
CA LEU A 91 -6.87 9.50 -12.37
C LEU A 91 -5.47 8.89 -12.32
N LEU A 92 -4.43 9.71 -12.43
CA LEU A 92 -3.04 9.26 -12.32
C LEU A 92 -2.77 8.63 -10.95
N LEU A 93 -3.22 9.26 -9.86
CA LEU A 93 -3.03 8.75 -8.49
C LEU A 93 -3.71 7.38 -8.29
N VAL A 94 -4.91 7.18 -8.83
CA VAL A 94 -5.63 5.89 -8.78
C VAL A 94 -4.86 4.81 -9.53
N VAL A 95 -4.36 5.12 -10.73
CA VAL A 95 -3.53 4.19 -11.51
C VAL A 95 -2.27 3.82 -10.76
N LEU A 96 -1.54 4.80 -10.22
CA LEU A 96 -0.32 4.55 -9.44
C LEU A 96 -0.59 3.72 -8.18
N ASN A 97 -1.65 4.05 -7.41
CA ASN A 97 -2.04 3.28 -6.23
C ASN A 97 -2.33 1.83 -6.57
N THR A 98 -3.08 1.60 -7.65
CA THR A 98 -3.41 0.26 -8.11
C THR A 98 -2.16 -0.51 -8.51
N VAL A 99 -1.37 0.05 -9.43
CA VAL A 99 -0.17 -0.60 -9.97
C VAL A 99 0.85 -0.88 -8.86
N PHE A 100 1.13 0.08 -7.99
CA PHE A 100 2.13 -0.11 -6.95
C PHE A 100 1.68 -1.10 -5.88
N CYS A 101 0.40 -1.11 -5.47
CA CYS A 101 -0.09 -2.14 -4.56
C CYS A 101 0.00 -3.55 -5.18
N LEU A 102 -0.28 -3.70 -6.48
CA LEU A 102 -0.13 -5.00 -7.16
C LEU A 102 1.34 -5.43 -7.26
N VAL A 103 2.25 -4.51 -7.61
CA VAL A 103 3.69 -4.78 -7.66
C VAL A 103 4.20 -5.18 -6.27
N ALA A 104 3.80 -4.45 -5.23
CA ALA A 104 4.16 -4.75 -3.85
C ALA A 104 3.63 -6.12 -3.41
N ALA A 105 2.38 -6.44 -3.75
CA ALA A 105 1.78 -7.75 -3.49
C ALA A 105 2.57 -8.90 -4.16
N VAL A 106 2.96 -8.74 -5.43
CA VAL A 106 3.78 -9.72 -6.17
C VAL A 106 5.18 -9.85 -5.56
N LYS A 107 5.78 -8.76 -5.10
CA LYS A 107 7.09 -8.80 -4.42
C LYS A 107 7.00 -9.51 -3.06
N ALA A 108 5.96 -9.22 -2.28
CA ALA A 108 5.72 -9.91 -1.02
C ALA A 108 5.45 -11.41 -1.21
N LEU A 109 4.75 -11.81 -2.28
CA LEU A 109 4.57 -13.23 -2.65
C LEU A 109 5.92 -13.93 -2.88
N ARG A 110 6.90 -13.20 -3.41
CA ARG A 110 8.28 -13.68 -3.64
C ARG A 110 9.19 -13.53 -2.41
N GLY A 111 8.63 -13.21 -1.24
CA GLY A 111 9.40 -13.03 0.00
C GLY A 111 10.23 -11.75 0.04
N GLN A 112 9.92 -10.76 -0.80
CA GLN A 112 10.64 -9.49 -0.85
C GLN A 112 9.83 -8.39 -0.17
N GLU A 113 10.47 -7.63 0.71
CA GLU A 113 9.93 -6.38 1.21
C GLU A 113 10.16 -5.29 0.17
N TRP A 114 9.13 -4.49 -0.12
CA TRP A 114 9.25 -3.43 -1.11
C TRP A 114 8.71 -2.09 -0.61
N ARG A 115 9.57 -1.08 -0.71
CA ARG A 115 9.19 0.33 -0.49
C ARG A 115 8.58 0.88 -1.77
N TYR A 116 7.43 1.52 -1.63
CA TYR A 116 6.74 2.16 -2.75
C TYR A 116 7.59 3.35 -3.25
N PRO A 117 7.73 3.53 -4.58
CA PRO A 117 8.44 4.66 -5.15
C PRO A 117 7.84 5.98 -4.66
N PHE A 118 8.69 6.97 -4.42
CA PHE A 118 8.29 8.34 -4.04
C PHE A 118 7.53 8.43 -2.71
N THR A 119 7.57 7.40 -1.87
CA THR A 119 6.89 7.39 -0.57
C THR A 119 7.84 7.91 0.53
N PRO A 120 7.44 8.94 1.30
CA PRO A 120 8.22 9.40 2.44
C PRO A 120 8.31 8.31 3.53
N ASP A 121 9.42 8.26 4.26
CA ASP A 121 9.57 7.39 5.43
C ASP A 121 8.99 8.12 6.65
N ILE A 122 7.71 7.85 6.96
CA ILE A 122 6.94 8.58 7.99
C ILE A 122 6.97 7.85 9.33
N LEU A 123 6.86 6.53 9.30
CA LEU A 123 6.75 5.64 10.46
C LEU A 123 8.06 4.92 10.72
#